data_AF-R1F075-F1
#
_entry.id   AF-R1F075-F1
#
_cell.length_a   1.000
_cell.length_b   1.000
_cell.length_c   1.000
_cell.angle_alpha   90.00
_cell.angle_beta   90.00
_cell.angle_gamma   90.00
#
_symmetry.space_group_name_H-M   'P 1'
#
loop_
_entity.id
_entity.type
_entity.pdbx_description
1 polymer ?
#
loop_
_entity_poly.entity_id
_entity_poly.type
_entity_poly.pdbx_seq_one_letter_code
_entity_poly.pdbx_strand_id
1 'polypeptide(L)'
;IDPFDPLWIATLVGIVTLSSAGVAGVGGGATFAALIVLPAMGLPVTLVALLISVEPLIDMGRTALNVNGAMTAGTITSQLLGQTDQALLHGEQADELAQSRA
;
A
#
# COMPACT_ATOMS: atom_id res chain seq x y z
N ILE A 1 -26.61 5.75 1.97
CA ILE A 1 -25.30 5.07 1.99
C ILE A 1 -24.86 5.06 3.44
N ASP A 2 -24.72 3.88 4.04
CA ASP A 2 -24.16 3.75 5.39
C ASP A 2 -22.69 3.27 5.26
N PRO A 3 -21.70 4.12 5.54
CA PRO A 3 -20.28 3.75 5.45
C PRO A 3 -19.84 2.70 6.49
N PHE A 4 -20.64 2.47 7.53
CA PHE A 4 -20.32 1.51 8.59
C PHE A 4 -20.99 0.14 8.38
N ASP A 5 -21.86 0.00 7.36
CA ASP A 5 -22.41 -1.30 6.98
C ASP A 5 -21.29 -2.24 6.51
N PRO A 6 -21.11 -3.40 7.15
CA PRO A 6 -20.08 -4.38 6.76
C PRO A 6 -20.15 -4.77 5.28
N LEU A 7 -21.36 -4.85 4.70
CA LEU A 7 -21.51 -5.18 3.28
C LEU A 7 -21.04 -4.05 2.37
N TRP A 8 -21.28 -2.80 2.76
CA TRP A 8 -20.77 -1.63 2.06
C TRP A 8 -19.24 -1.59 2.09
N ILE A 9 -18.62 -1.85 3.25
CA ILE A 9 -17.16 -1.94 3.40
C ILE A 9 -16.59 -3.07 2.54
N ALA A 10 -17.20 -4.25 2.57
CA ALA A 10 -16.75 -5.39 1.75
C ALA A 10 -16.80 -5.05 0.24
N THR A 11 -17.87 -4.38 -0.19
CA THR A 11 -18.02 -3.92 -1.58
C THR A 11 -16.97 -2.88 -1.94
N LEU A 12 -16.70 -1.90 -1.07
CA LEU A 12 -15.65 -0.90 -1.25
C LEU A 12 -14.28 -1.57 -1.42
N VAL A 13 -13.93 -2.50 -0.52
CA VAL A 13 -12.66 -3.23 -0.58
C VAL A 13 -12.54 -4.02 -1.88
N GLY A 14 -13.60 -4.70 -2.31
CA GLY A 14 -13.63 -5.42 -3.58
C GLY A 14 -13.39 -4.52 -4.80
N ILE A 15 -14.12 -3.41 -4.88
CA ILE A 15 -14.00 -2.44 -5.99
C ILE A 15 -12.62 -1.77 -6.01
N VAL A 16 -12.12 -1.32 -4.85
CA VAL A 16 -10.79 -0.68 -4.75
C VAL A 16 -9.68 -1.66 -5.14
N THR A 17 -9.76 -2.92 -4.68
CA THR A 17 -8.76 -3.95 -5.01
C THR A 17 -8.72 -4.21 -6.52
N LEU A 18 -9.89 -4.38 -7.15
CA LEU A 18 -9.98 -4.61 -8.59
C LEU A 18 -9.53 -3.37 -9.38
N SER A 19 -9.97 -2.19 -8.98
CA SER A 19 -9.60 -0.92 -9.62
C SER A 19 -8.10 -0.64 -9.51
N SER A 20 -7.44 -1.05 -8.42
CA SER A 20 -6.01 -0.84 -8.22
C SER A 20 -5.17 -1.53 -9.29
N ALA A 21 -5.58 -2.70 -9.77
CA ALA A 21 -4.91 -3.38 -10.88
C ALA A 21 -5.01 -2.59 -12.19
N GLY A 22 -6.18 -1.99 -12.46
CA GLY A 22 -6.40 -1.15 -13.65
C GLY A 22 -5.62 0.17 -13.65
N VAL A 23 -5.32 0.71 -12.47
CA VAL A 23 -4.60 1.99 -12.32
C VAL A 23 -3.07 1.83 -12.35
N ALA A 24 -2.55 0.61 -12.20
CA ALA A 24 -1.11 0.33 -12.05
C ALA A 24 -0.20 0.81 -13.22
N GLY A 25 -0.77 1.21 -14.36
CA GLY A 25 -0.01 1.66 -15.55
C GLY A 25 -0.40 3.01 -16.15
N VAL A 26 -1.41 3.71 -15.63
CA VAL A 26 -1.99 4.90 -16.31
C VAL A 26 -1.49 6.25 -15.80
N GLY A 27 -0.67 6.27 -14.75
CA GLY A 27 -0.17 7.50 -14.13
C GLY A 27 -1.27 8.28 -13.39
N GLY A 28 -0.98 8.78 -12.19
CA GLY A 28 -1.88 9.67 -11.44
C GLY A 28 -2.57 9.08 -10.19
N GLY A 29 -1.78 8.36 -9.39
CA GLY A 29 -1.97 8.31 -7.94
C GLY A 29 -3.36 7.92 -7.42
N ALA A 30 -3.74 8.54 -6.30
CA ALA A 30 -5.04 8.35 -5.66
C ALA A 30 -6.20 9.01 -6.43
N THR A 31 -5.89 10.01 -7.26
CA THR A 31 -6.87 10.80 -8.01
C THR A 31 -7.59 9.97 -9.09
N PHE A 32 -6.86 9.22 -9.92
CA PHE A 32 -7.52 8.35 -10.91
C PHE A 32 -8.30 7.20 -10.27
N ALA A 33 -7.79 6.64 -9.17
CA ALA A 33 -8.52 5.62 -8.41
C ALA A 33 -9.85 6.19 -7.86
N ALA A 34 -9.84 7.40 -7.31
CA ALA A 34 -11.03 8.04 -6.77
C ALA A 34 -12.08 8.38 -7.86
N LEU A 35 -11.65 8.76 -9.07
CA LEU A 35 -12.55 9.00 -10.21
C LEU A 35 -13.31 7.74 -10.64
N ILE A 36 -12.76 6.55 -10.42
CA ILE A 36 -13.41 5.27 -10.73
C ILE A 36 -14.26 4.81 -9.54
N VAL A 37 -13.69 4.83 -8.33
CA VAL A 37 -14.29 4.24 -7.13
C VAL A 37 -15.47 5.07 -6.62
N LEU A 38 -15.38 6.40 -6.59
CA LEU A 38 -16.45 7.24 -6.02
C LEU A 38 -17.78 7.07 -6.79
N PRO A 39 -17.83 7.19 -8.13
CA PRO A 39 -19.06 6.93 -8.88
C PRO A 39 -19.55 5.49 -8.74
N ALA A 40 -18.64 4.50 -8.71
CA ALA A 40 -19.00 3.10 -8.54
C ALA A 40 -19.65 2.81 -7.18
N MET A 41 -19.32 3.59 -6.16
CA MET A 41 -19.93 3.52 -4.82
C MET A 41 -21.18 4.40 -4.67
N GLY A 42 -21.62 5.08 -5.73
CA GLY A 42 -22.74 6.03 -5.69
C GLY A 42 -22.41 7.34 -4.97
N LEU A 43 -21.12 7.66 -4.79
CA LEU A 43 -20.65 8.89 -4.16
C LEU A 43 -20.37 9.99 -5.21
N PRO A 44 -20.49 11.28 -4.83
CA PRO A 44 -20.22 12.38 -5.75
C PRO A 44 -18.75 12.42 -6.19
N VAL A 45 -18.51 12.48 -7.51
CA VAL A 45 -17.17 12.63 -8.09
C VAL A 45 -16.49 13.95 -7.70
N THR A 46 -17.27 14.97 -7.32
CA THR A 46 -16.77 16.27 -6.87
C THR A 46 -15.91 16.19 -5.61
N LEU A 47 -16.02 15.11 -4.82
CA LEU A 47 -15.15 14.86 -3.66
C LEU A 47 -13.67 14.68 -4.07
N VAL A 48 -13.38 14.35 -5.32
CA VAL A 48 -12.00 14.29 -5.83
C VAL A 48 -11.31 15.65 -5.71
N ALA A 49 -12.03 16.76 -5.88
CA ALA A 49 -11.44 18.10 -5.71
C ALA A 49 -10.91 18.33 -4.29
N LEU A 50 -11.61 17.80 -3.28
CA LEU A 50 -11.15 17.82 -1.89
C LEU A 50 -9.97 16.85 -1.69
N LEU A 51 -10.03 15.66 -2.30
CA LEU A 51 -8.95 14.68 -2.22
C LEU A 51 -7.63 15.20 -2.79
N ILE A 52 -7.67 15.92 -3.92
CA ILE A 52 -6.48 16.50 -4.55
C ILE A 52 -5.72 17.42 -3.57
N SER A 53 -6.43 18.14 -2.70
CA SER A 53 -5.79 19.02 -1.71
C SER A 53 -4.93 18.29 -0.67
N VAL A 54 -5.24 17.02 -0.40
CA VAL A 54 -4.51 16.16 0.55
C VAL A 54 -3.72 15.06 -0.15
N GLU A 55 -3.72 15.03 -1.50
CA GLU A 55 -3.05 14.02 -2.31
C GLU A 55 -1.57 13.84 -1.95
N PRO A 56 -0.76 14.90 -1.70
CA PRO A 56 0.64 14.71 -1.33
C PRO A 56 0.83 13.87 -0.06
N LEU A 57 -0.05 14.03 0.94
CA LEU A 57 0.01 13.24 2.18
C LEU A 57 -0.36 11.77 1.92
N ILE A 58 -1.41 11.55 1.12
CA ILE A 58 -1.88 10.21 0.76
C ILE A 58 -0.82 9.48 -0.07
N ASP A 59 -0.19 10.16 -1.02
CA ASP A 59 0.80 9.57 -1.92
C ASP A 59 2.08 9.16 -1.18
N MET A 60 2.51 9.95 -0.20
CA MET A 60 3.61 9.57 0.68
C MET A 60 3.30 8.28 1.44
N GLY A 61 2.09 8.16 2.02
CA GLY A 61 1.65 6.94 2.70
C GLY A 61 1.59 5.73 1.76
N ARG A 62 1.02 5.92 0.58
CA ARG A 62 0.94 4.90 -0.48
C ARG A 62 2.32 4.39 -0.88
N THR A 63 3.27 5.30 -1.12
CA THR A 63 4.64 4.95 -1.51
C THR A 63 5.36 4.21 -0.38
N ALA A 64 5.25 4.70 0.86
CA ALA A 64 5.86 4.04 2.02
C ALA A 64 5.36 2.60 2.21
N LEU A 65 4.05 2.39 2.12
CA LEU A 65 3.44 1.06 2.25
C LEU A 65 3.82 0.13 1.08
N ASN A 66 3.84 0.64 -0.15
CA ASN A 66 4.19 -0.17 -1.32
C ASN A 66 5.67 -0.61 -1.29
N VAL A 67 6.58 0.27 -0.88
CA VAL A 67 8.01 -0.08 -0.72
C VAL A 67 8.18 -1.11 0.41
N ASN A 68 7.54 -0.91 1.55
CA ASN A 68 7.59 -1.88 2.66
C ASN A 68 7.00 -3.24 2.27
N GLY A 69 5.85 -3.24 1.60
CA GLY A 69 5.22 -4.46 1.10
C GLY A 69 6.11 -5.22 0.11
N ALA A 70 6.78 -4.51 -0.81
CA ALA A 70 7.72 -5.12 -1.75
C ALA A 70 8.93 -5.75 -1.04
N MET A 71 9.51 -5.08 -0.04
CA MET A 71 10.59 -5.63 0.78
C MET A 71 10.13 -6.87 1.54
N THR A 72 8.99 -6.79 2.23
CA THR A 72 8.43 -7.91 3.01
C THR A 72 8.15 -9.12 2.11
N ALA A 73 7.49 -8.92 0.96
CA ALA A 73 7.24 -9.98 0.00
C ALA A 73 8.55 -10.57 -0.56
N GLY A 74 9.55 -9.72 -0.83
CA GLY A 74 10.87 -10.15 -1.28
C GLY A 74 11.59 -11.01 -0.23
N THR A 75 11.62 -10.58 1.03
CA THR A 75 12.24 -11.34 2.13
C THR A 75 11.54 -12.67 2.36
N ILE A 76 10.20 -12.68 2.42
CA ILE A 76 9.42 -13.92 2.57
C ILE A 76 9.71 -14.87 1.41
N THR A 77 9.68 -14.37 0.17
CA THR A 77 9.95 -15.18 -1.02
C THR A 77 11.38 -15.73 -1.01
N SER A 78 12.36 -14.92 -0.66
CA SER A 78 13.77 -15.32 -0.55
C SER A 78 13.95 -16.47 0.45
N GLN A 79 13.28 -16.38 1.60
CA GLN A 79 13.32 -17.42 2.64
C GLN A 79 12.64 -18.71 2.15
N LEU A 80 11.48 -18.60 1.51
CA LEU A 80 10.76 -19.76 0.95
C LEU A 80 11.53 -20.47 -0.16
N LEU A 81 12.29 -19.72 -0.97
CA LEU A 81 13.12 -20.28 -2.05
C LEU A 81 14.52 -20.71 -1.59
N GLY A 82 14.87 -20.51 -0.31
CA GLY A 82 16.22 -20.78 0.20
C GLY A 82 17.31 -19.91 -0.43
N GLN A 83 16.93 -18.74 -0.97
CA GLN A 83 17.83 -17.78 -1.62
C GLN A 83 18.36 -16.71 -0.66
N THR A 84 18.00 -16.79 0.61
CA THR A 84 18.41 -15.80 1.61
C THR A 84 19.84 -16.03 2.04
N ASP A 85 20.66 -14.99 1.92
CA ASP A 85 22.00 -14.95 2.50
C ASP A 85 21.89 -14.80 4.02
N GLN A 86 22.03 -15.92 4.73
CA GLN A 86 21.93 -15.97 6.18
C GLN A 86 23.10 -15.26 6.86
N ALA A 87 24.28 -15.21 6.21
CA ALA A 87 25.43 -14.51 6.78
C ALA A 87 25.18 -13.00 6.81
N LEU A 88 24.58 -12.44 5.76
CA LEU A 88 24.17 -11.03 5.72
C LEU A 88 23.01 -10.76 6.66
N LEU A 89 21.95 -11.59 6.64
CA LEU A 89 20.77 -11.39 7.50
C LEU A 89 21.11 -11.39 9.00
N HIS A 90 22.09 -12.20 9.41
CA HIS A 90 22.55 -12.28 10.80
C HIS A 90 23.75 -11.37 11.10
N GLY A 91 24.34 -10.74 10.09
CA GLY A 91 25.60 -10.00 10.20
C GLY A 91 25.50 -8.68 10.97
N GLU A 92 24.40 -7.94 10.84
CA GLU A 92 24.28 -6.59 11.43
C GLU A 92 23.82 -6.59 12.90
N GLN A 93 23.01 -7.58 13.31
CA GLN A 93 22.56 -7.70 14.71
C GLN A 93 23.69 -8.08 15.67
N ALA A 94 24.72 -8.78 15.19
CA ALA A 94 25.87 -9.15 16.00
C ALA A 94 26.77 -7.95 16.33
N ASP A 95 26.98 -7.04 15.37
CA ASP A 95 27.90 -5.90 15.54
C ASP A 95 27.30 -4.77 16.39
N GLU A 96 26.00 -4.44 16.25
CA GLU A 96 25.34 -3.45 17.12
C GLU A 96 25.16 -3.94 18.57
N LEU A 97 24.86 -5.24 18.78
CA LEU A 97 24.77 -5.83 20.13
C LEU A 97 26.14 -5.98 20.79
N ALA A 98 27.21 -6.18 20.02
CA ALA A 98 28.58 -6.20 20.53
C ALA A 98 29.07 -4.80 20.91
N GLN A 99 28.74 -3.77 20.11
CA GLN A 99 29.13 -2.38 20.38
C GLN A 99 28.31 -1.71 21.49
N SER A 100 27.04 -2.10 21.70
CA SER A 100 26.22 -1.59 22.82
C SER A 100 26.49 -2.25 24.16
N ARG A 101 27.25 -3.36 24.17
CA ARG A 101 27.68 -4.09 25.38
C ARG A 101 29.14 -3.81 25.80
N ALA A 102 29.85 -2.96 25.07
CA ALA A 102 31.22 -2.50 25.36
C ALA A 102 31.20 -1.08 25.94
#